data_AF-A0A0J1EVX4-F1
#
_entry.id   AF-A0A0J1EVX4-F1
#
_cell.length_a   1.000
_cell.length_b   1.000
_cell.length_c   1.000
_cell.angle_alpha   90.00
_cell.angle_beta   90.00
_cell.angle_gamma   90.00
#
_symmetry.space_group_name_H-M   'P 1'
#
loop_
_entity.id
_entity.type
_entity.pdbx_description
1 polymer ?
#
loop_
_entity_poly.entity_id
_entity_poly.type
_entity_poly.pdbx_seq_one_letter_code
_entity_poly.pdbx_strand_id
1 'polypeptide(L)'
;MTAYVNRHRMKPAVLAELRRCVGRRARITVLGDQWVLGSRTGRQQIFPDVESLADALVDQRLVDRSALPDDGGGDFERVLEGGHHHGAPPLDAGRLVRALLLSADTV
;
A
#
# COMPACT_ATOMS: atom_id res chain seq x y z
N MET A 1 -0.77 -1.20 -9.87
CA MET A 1 -1.58 -1.39 -8.63
C MET A 1 -2.73 -0.40 -8.50
N THR A 2 -2.53 0.91 -8.65
CA THR A 2 -3.57 1.94 -8.41
C THR A 2 -4.85 1.73 -9.23
N ALA A 3 -4.74 1.39 -10.52
CA ALA A 3 -5.91 1.09 -11.35
C ALA A 3 -6.75 -0.07 -10.80
N TYR A 4 -6.09 -1.12 -10.27
CA TYR A 4 -6.76 -2.25 -9.64
C TYR A 4 -7.46 -1.83 -8.33
N VAL A 5 -6.77 -1.08 -7.47
CA VAL A 5 -7.35 -0.54 -6.21
C VAL A 5 -8.59 0.30 -6.49
N ASN A 6 -8.56 1.14 -7.52
CA ASN A 6 -9.68 2.00 -7.90
C ASN A 6 -10.83 1.18 -8.48
N ARG A 7 -10.54 0.28 -9.42
CA ARG A 7 -11.54 -0.59 -10.07
C ARG A 7 -12.31 -1.43 -9.05
N HIS A 8 -11.63 -1.95 -8.04
CA HIS A 8 -12.21 -2.81 -7.01
C HIS A 8 -12.66 -2.04 -5.76
N ARG A 9 -12.64 -0.70 -5.78
CA ARG A 9 -13.03 0.19 -4.66
C ARG A 9 -12.31 -0.15 -3.34
N MET A 10 -11.06 -0.60 -3.44
CA MET A 10 -10.28 -1.08 -2.30
C MET A 10 -9.56 0.02 -1.52
N LYS A 11 -9.60 1.29 -1.97
CA LYS A 11 -8.90 2.41 -1.31
C LYS A 11 -9.09 2.45 0.21
N PRO A 12 -10.29 2.29 0.80
CA PRO A 12 -10.46 2.32 2.25
C PRO A 12 -9.74 1.17 2.96
N ALA A 13 -9.80 -0.04 2.39
CA ALA A 13 -9.15 -1.22 2.94
C ALA A 13 -7.62 -1.12 2.84
N VAL A 14 -7.11 -0.71 1.68
CA VAL A 14 -5.68 -0.44 1.46
C VAL A 14 -5.17 0.66 2.39
N LEU A 15 -5.95 1.73 2.58
CA LEU A 15 -5.61 2.80 3.52
C LEU A 15 -5.53 2.30 4.97
N ALA A 16 -6.47 1.43 5.39
CA ALA A 16 -6.46 0.86 6.73
C ALA A 16 -5.21 -0.01 6.95
N GLU A 17 -4.84 -0.83 5.96
CA GLU A 17 -3.66 -1.68 6.01
C GLU A 17 -2.35 -0.88 6.00
N LEU A 18 -2.23 0.14 5.15
CA LEU A 18 -1.06 1.03 5.15
C LEU A 18 -0.93 1.77 6.49
N ARG A 19 -2.04 2.23 7.08
CA ARG A 19 -2.04 2.85 8.42
C ARG A 19 -1.61 1.87 9.50
N ARG A 20 -2.00 0.60 9.40
CA ARG A 20 -1.54 -0.45 10.32
C ARG A 20 -0.03 -0.64 10.22
N CYS A 21 0.50 -0.72 9.00
CA CYS A 21 1.93 -0.88 8.74
C CYS A 21 2.75 0.34 9.19
N VAL A 22 2.23 1.56 9.07
CA VAL A 22 2.94 2.79 9.48
C VAL A 22 2.76 3.10 10.97
N GLY A 23 1.66 2.65 11.57
CA GLY A 23 1.32 2.89 12.96
C GLY A 23 1.27 4.38 13.31
N ARG A 24 1.99 4.78 14.37
CA ARG A 24 2.02 6.17 14.88
C ARG A 24 3.13 7.03 14.26
N ARG A 25 3.85 6.52 13.25
CA ARG A 25 5.02 7.20 12.66
C ARG A 25 4.61 8.30 11.68
N ALA A 26 3.51 8.08 10.94
CA ALA A 26 2.94 9.08 10.05
C ALA A 26 1.41 8.90 9.92
N ARG A 27 0.74 9.91 9.37
CA ARG A 27 -0.68 9.87 9.06
C ARG A 27 -0.86 9.73 7.56
N ILE A 28 -1.64 8.74 7.12
CA ILE A 28 -2.02 8.60 5.72
C ILE A 28 -3.50 8.97 5.59
N THR A 29 -3.86 9.76 4.58
CA THR A 29 -5.25 10.08 4.22
C THR A 29 -5.42 10.02 2.70
N VAL A 30 -6.66 9.94 2.22
CA VAL A 30 -7.00 10.00 0.80
C VAL A 30 -7.81 11.27 0.57
N LEU A 31 -7.48 12.02 -0.49
CA LEU A 31 -8.20 13.21 -0.94
C LEU A 31 -8.53 13.04 -2.43
N GLY A 32 -9.78 12.70 -2.73
CA GLY A 32 -10.19 12.33 -4.09
C GLY A 32 -9.40 11.12 -4.59
N ASP A 33 -8.56 11.34 -5.61
CA ASP A 33 -7.68 10.33 -6.18
C ASP A 33 -6.25 10.33 -5.64
N GLN A 34 -5.92 11.31 -4.80
CA GLN A 34 -4.58 11.47 -4.28
C GLN A 34 -4.45 10.85 -2.88
N TRP A 35 -3.23 10.42 -2.59
CA TRP A 35 -2.82 9.94 -1.28
C TRP A 35 -2.00 11.02 -0.58
N VAL A 36 -2.25 11.24 0.69
CA VAL A 36 -1.59 12.29 1.46
C VAL A 36 -0.87 11.66 2.65
N LEU A 37 0.44 11.88 2.71
CA LEU A 37 1.30 11.52 3.84
C LEU A 37 1.55 12.75 4.71
N GLY A 38 0.97 12.77 5.90
CA GLY A 38 1.21 13.76 6.94
C GLY A 38 2.30 13.29 7.91
N SER A 39 3.29 14.14 8.12
CA SER A 39 4.28 13.98 9.20
C SER A 39 3.72 14.46 10.54
N ARG A 40 4.38 14.08 11.64
CA ARG A 40 4.03 14.56 12.99
C ARG A 40 4.25 16.07 13.17
N THR A 41 5.09 16.70 12.36
CA THR A 41 5.38 18.13 12.41
C THR A 41 4.42 18.97 11.56
N GLY A 42 3.40 18.35 10.97
CA GLY A 42 2.38 19.04 10.17
C GLY A 42 2.72 19.21 8.69
N ARG A 43 3.93 18.84 8.24
CA ARG A 43 4.26 18.78 6.81
C ARG A 43 3.43 17.69 6.13
N GLN A 44 2.91 17.99 4.94
CA GLN A 44 2.14 17.07 4.12
C GLN A 44 2.84 16.86 2.77
N GLN A 45 2.80 15.63 2.29
CA GLN A 45 3.26 15.23 0.95
C GLN A 45 2.08 14.60 0.23
N ILE A 46 1.90 14.92 -1.05
CA ILE A 46 0.80 14.44 -1.88
C ILE A 46 1.38 13.51 -2.94
N PHE A 47 0.78 12.34 -3.08
CA PHE A 47 1.18 11.30 -4.02
C PHE A 47 0.01 11.02 -4.98
N PRO A 48 0.29 10.95 -6.29
CA PRO A 48 -0.75 10.74 -7.31
C PRO A 48 -1.30 9.31 -7.31
N ASP A 49 -0.54 8.34 -6.82
CA ASP A 49 -0.85 6.92 -6.82
C ASP A 49 -0.32 6.23 -5.55
N VAL A 50 -0.81 5.00 -5.31
CA VAL A 50 -0.47 4.25 -4.09
C VAL A 50 0.94 3.67 -4.14
N GLU A 51 1.48 3.44 -5.34
CA GLU A 51 2.86 2.98 -5.58
C GLU A 51 3.86 4.05 -5.11
N SER A 52 3.72 5.28 -5.59
CA SER A 52 4.58 6.41 -5.19
C SER A 52 4.52 6.68 -3.68
N LEU A 53 3.35 6.47 -3.07
CA LEU A 53 3.21 6.54 -1.61
C LEU A 53 4.02 5.40 -0.94
N ALA A 54 3.92 4.17 -1.44
CA ALA A 54 4.62 3.01 -0.88
C ALA A 54 6.14 3.20 -0.92
N ASP A 55 6.68 3.67 -2.05
CA ASP A 55 8.09 4.02 -2.21
C ASP A 55 8.53 5.03 -1.14
N ALA A 56 7.78 6.13 -1.01
CA ALA A 56 8.08 7.16 -0.01
C ALA A 56 8.01 6.65 1.44
N LEU A 57 7.12 5.70 1.75
CA LEU A 57 7.02 5.09 3.08
C LEU A 57 8.23 4.21 3.41
N VAL A 58 8.74 3.47 2.43
CA VAL A 58 9.94 2.63 2.55
C VAL A 58 11.19 3.49 2.66
N ASP A 59 11.36 4.46 1.75
CA ASP A 59 12.49 5.39 1.73
C ASP A 59 12.65 6.15 3.05
N GLN A 60 11.52 6.62 3.60
CA GLN A 60 11.50 7.34 4.88
C GLN A 60 11.53 6.41 6.10
N ARG A 61 11.66 5.09 5.90
CA ARG A 61 11.67 4.05 6.95
C ARG A 61 10.46 4.13 7.89
N LEU A 62 9.32 4.51 7.35
CA LEU A 62 8.08 4.69 8.11
C LEU A 62 7.30 3.39 8.28
N VAL A 63 7.62 2.36 7.50
CA VAL A 63 7.01 1.03 7.58
C VAL A 63 7.52 0.26 8.81
N ASP A 64 6.61 -0.21 9.64
CA ASP A 64 6.89 -1.24 10.64
C ASP A 64 6.80 -2.62 9.98
N ARG A 65 7.96 -3.21 9.71
CA ARG A 65 8.06 -4.52 9.06
C ARG A 65 7.49 -5.67 9.90
N SER A 66 7.41 -5.51 11.23
CA SER A 66 6.76 -6.52 12.09
C SER A 66 5.24 -6.49 11.98
N ALA A 67 4.68 -5.36 11.50
CA ALA A 67 3.27 -5.19 11.23
C ALA A 67 2.89 -5.50 9.76
N LEU A 68 3.85 -5.94 8.94
CA LEU A 68 3.55 -6.42 7.59
C LEU A 68 2.58 -7.59 7.68
N PRO A 69 1.48 -7.60 6.90
CA PRO A 69 0.52 -8.69 6.90
C PRO A 69 1.22 -10.03 6.63
N ASP A 70 1.02 -11.03 7.47
CA ASP A 70 1.37 -12.41 7.13
C ASP A 70 0.28 -12.94 6.21
N ASP A 71 0.66 -13.30 4.99
CA ASP A 71 -0.27 -13.74 3.94
C ASP A 71 -0.37 -15.27 3.85
N GLY A 72 0.28 -15.98 4.77
CA GLY A 72 0.31 -17.43 4.80
C GLY A 72 1.24 -18.05 3.78
N GLY A 73 2.21 -17.31 3.23
CA GLY A 73 3.25 -17.83 2.35
C GLY A 73 2.80 -18.08 0.91
N GLY A 74 1.83 -17.31 0.40
CA GLY A 74 1.47 -17.35 -1.01
C GLY A 74 2.60 -16.75 -1.88
N ASP A 75 2.89 -17.36 -3.03
CA ASP A 75 3.89 -16.84 -3.98
C ASP A 75 3.58 -15.39 -4.35
N PHE A 76 4.36 -14.45 -3.81
CA PHE A 76 4.20 -13.02 -4.00
C PHE A 76 4.34 -12.61 -5.48
N GLU A 77 5.20 -13.28 -6.24
CA GLU A 77 5.33 -13.07 -7.69
C GLU A 77 4.02 -13.38 -8.44
N ARG A 78 3.28 -14.41 -8.03
CA ARG A 78 1.96 -14.72 -8.59
C ARG A 78 0.89 -13.68 -8.24
N VAL A 79 1.04 -12.96 -7.13
CA VAL A 79 0.11 -11.87 -6.76
C VAL A 79 0.31 -10.67 -7.72
N LEU A 80 1.56 -10.37 -8.06
CA LEU A 80 1.91 -9.33 -9.04
C LEU A 80 1.43 -9.71 -10.46
N GLU A 81 1.51 -11.00 -10.83
CA GLU A 81 1.03 -11.52 -12.11
C GLU A 81 -0.51 -11.63 -12.16
N GLY A 82 -1.14 -12.12 -11.09
CA GLY A 82 -2.57 -12.40 -10.99
C GLY A 82 -3.48 -11.16 -10.99
N GLY A 83 -2.97 -10.01 -10.54
CA GLY A 83 -3.68 -8.73 -10.59
C GLY A 83 -4.01 -8.25 -12.01
N HIS A 84 -3.41 -8.86 -13.04
CA HIS A 84 -3.66 -8.58 -14.45
C HIS A 84 -4.61 -9.59 -15.14
N HIS A 85 -4.96 -10.70 -14.49
CA HIS A 85 -5.82 -11.73 -15.07
C HIS A 85 -7.31 -11.46 -14.85
N HIS A 86 -8.06 -11.42 -15.95
CA HIS A 86 -9.52 -11.26 -15.96
C HIS A 86 -10.20 -12.55 -15.45
N GLY A 87 -10.38 -12.67 -14.12
CA GLY A 87 -11.11 -13.80 -13.53
C GLY A 87 -10.54 -14.35 -12.21
N ALA A 88 -9.38 -13.86 -11.74
CA ALA A 88 -8.87 -14.23 -10.43
C ALA A 88 -9.74 -13.64 -9.29
N PRO A 89 -9.90 -14.33 -8.14
CA PRO A 89 -10.57 -13.75 -6.98
C PRO A 89 -9.84 -12.47 -6.55
N PRO A 90 -10.57 -11.45 -6.07
CA PRO A 90 -9.95 -10.20 -5.69
C PRO A 90 -8.93 -10.44 -4.57
N LEU A 91 -7.70 -9.97 -4.77
CA LEU A 91 -6.68 -9.91 -3.72
C LEU A 91 -7.23 -9.21 -2.48
N ASP A 92 -6.97 -9.74 -1.29
CA ASP A 92 -7.24 -9.00 -0.06
C ASP A 92 -6.29 -7.80 0.07
N ALA A 93 -6.72 -6.80 0.84
CA ALA A 93 -5.97 -5.56 0.99
C ALA A 93 -4.60 -5.75 1.66
N GLY A 94 -4.45 -6.74 2.54
CA GLY A 94 -3.19 -7.05 3.22
C GLY A 94 -2.14 -7.56 2.23
N ARG A 95 -2.53 -8.52 1.39
CA ARG A 95 -1.67 -9.04 0.30
C ARG A 95 -1.24 -7.94 -0.67
N LEU A 96 -2.17 -7.07 -1.05
CA LEU A 96 -1.88 -5.97 -1.96
C LEU A 96 -0.91 -4.95 -1.33
N VAL A 97 -1.10 -4.58 -0.06
CA VAL A 97 -0.19 -3.68 0.65
C VAL A 97 1.18 -4.30 0.85
N ARG A 98 1.26 -5.60 1.16
CA ARG A 98 2.54 -6.30 1.27
C ARG A 98 3.29 -6.30 -0.05
N ALA A 99 2.62 -6.65 -1.15
CA ALA A 99 3.23 -6.62 -2.48
C ALA A 99 3.74 -5.21 -2.84
N LEU A 100 2.95 -4.16 -2.58
CA LEU A 100 3.34 -2.76 -2.76
C LEU A 100 4.62 -2.40 -1.99
N LEU A 101 4.66 -2.72 -0.70
CA LEU A 101 5.77 -2.32 0.17
C LEU A 101 7.04 -3.14 -0.10
N LEU A 102 6.92 -4.39 -0.56
CA LEU A 102 8.06 -5.20 -0.96
C LEU A 102 8.64 -4.77 -2.31
N SER A 103 7.80 -4.43 -3.30
CA SER A 103 8.28 -3.91 -4.58
C SER A 103 9.02 -2.58 -4.45
N ALA A 104 8.66 -1.78 -3.45
CA ALA A 104 9.34 -0.53 -3.10
C ALA A 104 10.73 -0.74 -2.47
N ASP A 105 10.99 -1.90 -1.84
CA ASP A 105 12.25 -2.19 -1.13
C ASP A 105 13.35 -2.74 -2.06
N THR A 106 13.02 -3.08 -3.31
CA THR A 106 13.93 -3.71 -4.29
C THR A 106 14.71 -2.71 -5.18
N VAL A 107 14.63 -1.41 -4.90
CA VAL A 107 15.26 -0.35 -5.72
C VAL A 107 16.56 0.16 -5.11
#